data_AF-A0A4P1RX71-F1
#
_entry.id   AF-A0A4P1RX71-F1
#
_cell.length_a   1.000
_cell.length_b   1.000
_cell.length_c   1.000
_cell.angle_alpha   90.00
_cell.angle_beta   90.00
_cell.angle_gamma   90.00
#
_symmetry.space_group_name_H-M   'P 1'
#
loop_
_entity.id
_entity.type
_entity.pdbx_description
1 polymer ?
#
loop_
_entity_poly.entity_id
_entity_poly.type
_entity_poly.pdbx_seq_one_letter_code
_entity_poly.pdbx_strand_id
1 'polypeptide(L)' 'MTTKSIRIDQELGDRLSKLAKETGRSQSWYIRKALTEFLSQEEWMTEAIQDGIKQAGQGKIVPHDDVKKKWHGKRKNSLD' A
#
# COMPACT_ATOMS: atom_id res chain seq x y z
N MET A 1 1.38 -24.02 -10.14
CA MET A 1 0.35 -23.00 -9.89
C MET A 1 -0.51 -23.49 -8.73
N THR A 2 -0.71 -22.69 -7.69
CA THR A 2 -1.57 -23.06 -6.55
C THR A 2 -2.92 -22.37 -6.68
N THR A 3 -3.99 -23.11 -6.42
CA THR A 3 -5.36 -22.58 -6.45
C THR A 3 -5.88 -22.52 -5.02
N LYS A 4 -6.50 -21.39 -4.66
CA LYS A 4 -7.20 -21.21 -3.39
C LYS A 4 -8.65 -20.90 -3.71
N SER A 5 -9.57 -21.51 -2.94
CA SER A 5 -10.97 -21.12 -2.96
C SER A 5 -11.20 -20.09 -1.87
N ILE A 6 -11.88 -18.99 -2.20
CA ILE A 6 -12.23 -17.93 -1.28
C ILE A 6 -13.75 -17.78 -1.26
N ARG A 7 -14.31 -17.50 -0.10
CA ARG A 7 -15.72 -17.09 0.01
C ARG A 7 -15.80 -15.59 -0.22
N ILE A 8 -16.71 -15.18 -1.09
CA ILE A 8 -17.08 -13.79 -1.30
C ILE A 8 -18.59 -13.68 -1.12
N ASP A 9 -19.04 -12.58 -0.55
CA ASP A 9 -20.47 -12.30 -0.48
C ASP A 9 -21.04 -12.00 -1.88
N GLN A 10 -22.37 -12.04 -1.97
CA GLN A 10 -23.10 -11.88 -3.23
C GLN A 10 -22.85 -10.51 -3.85
N GLU A 11 -22.85 -9.44 -3.05
CA GLU A 11 -22.67 -8.07 -3.51
C GLU A 11 -21.30 -7.88 -4.18
N LEU A 12 -20.23 -8.36 -3.54
CA LEU A 12 -18.88 -8.31 -4.06
C LEU A 12 -18.75 -9.16 -5.33
N GLY A 13 -19.37 -10.34 -5.35
CA GLY A 13 -19.43 -11.21 -6.54
C GLY A 13 -20.07 -10.52 -7.74
N ASP A 14 -21.19 -9.82 -7.52
CA ASP A 14 -21.91 -9.11 -8.58
C ASP A 14 -21.11 -7.91 -9.10
N ARG A 15 -20.49 -7.13 -8.22
CA ARG A 15 -19.59 -6.03 -8.59
C ARG A 15 -18.41 -6.51 -9.43
N LEU A 16 -17.80 -7.62 -9.02
CA LEU A 16 -16.67 -8.22 -9.73
C LEU A 16 -17.08 -8.76 -11.10
N SER A 17 -18.27 -9.39 -11.19
CA SER A 17 -18.85 -9.89 -12.44
C SER A 17 -19.14 -8.77 -13.43
N LYS A 18 -19.73 -7.66 -12.96
CA LYS A 18 -19.98 -6.48 -13.79
C LYS A 18 -18.69 -5.91 -14.36
N LEU A 19 -17.68 -5.67 -13.52
CA LEU A 19 -16.39 -5.12 -13.95
C LEU A 19 -15.68 -6.03 -14.96
N ALA A 20 -15.71 -7.34 -14.73
CA ALA A 20 -15.17 -8.33 -15.65
C ALA A 20 -15.83 -8.26 -17.04
N LYS A 21 -17.16 -8.15 -17.08
CA LYS A 21 -17.93 -8.04 -18.34
C LYS A 21 -17.62 -6.75 -19.09
N GLU A 22 -17.56 -5.61 -18.39
CA GLU A 22 -17.33 -4.30 -19.00
C GLU A 22 -15.92 -4.15 -19.58
N THR A 23 -14.94 -4.88 -19.04
CA THR A 23 -13.52 -4.73 -19.40
C THR A 23 -12.96 -5.90 -20.21
N GLY A 24 -13.74 -6.97 -20.39
CA GLY A 24 -13.28 -8.20 -21.07
C GLY A 24 -12.21 -8.99 -20.30
N ARG A 25 -12.01 -8.70 -19.01
CA ARG A 25 -11.04 -9.40 -18.15
C ARG A 25 -11.75 -10.45 -17.30
N SER A 26 -11.05 -11.52 -16.92
CA SER A 26 -11.62 -12.52 -16.02
C SER A 26 -11.69 -11.98 -14.58
N GLN A 27 -12.68 -12.46 -13.82
CA GLN A 27 -12.78 -12.17 -12.38
C GLN A 27 -11.50 -12.58 -11.63
N SER A 28 -10.91 -13.73 -11.99
CA SER A 28 -9.66 -14.20 -11.39
C SER A 28 -8.48 -13.26 -11.67
N TRP A 29 -8.48 -12.52 -12.79
CA TRP A 29 -7.46 -11.50 -13.04
C TRP A 29 -7.56 -10.36 -12.03
N TYR A 30 -8.77 -9.87 -11.77
CA TYR A 30 -9.01 -8.82 -10.76
C TYR A 30 -8.71 -9.27 -9.35
N ILE A 31 -9.13 -10.48 -8.96
CA ILE A 31 -8.80 -11.05 -7.64
C ILE A 31 -7.29 -11.13 -7.46
N ARG A 32 -6.57 -11.62 -8.47
CA ARG A 32 -5.11 -11.71 -8.42
C ARG A 32 -4.47 -10.33 -8.33
N LYS A 33 -4.92 -9.38 -9.16
CA LYS A 33 -4.43 -7.99 -9.14
C LYS A 33 -4.61 -7.36 -7.76
N ALA A 34 -5.83 -7.40 -7.22
CA ALA A 34 -6.15 -6.80 -5.93
C ALA A 34 -5.33 -7.46 -4.80
N LEU A 35 -5.21 -8.79 -4.81
CA LEU A 35 -4.41 -9.50 -3.80
C LEU A 35 -2.92 -9.15 -3.91
N THR A 36 -2.36 -9.05 -5.13
CA THR A 36 -0.97 -8.65 -5.32
C THR A 36 -0.74 -7.22 -4.83
N GLU A 37 -1.60 -6.27 -5.21
CA GLU A 37 -1.48 -4.87 -4.78
C GLU A 37 -1.65 -4.72 -3.26
N PHE A 38 -2.52 -5.52 -2.64
CA PHE A 38 -2.68 -5.55 -1.19
C PHE A 38 -1.42 -6.09 -0.51
N LEU A 39 -0.95 -7.27 -0.91
CA LEU A 39 0.24 -7.89 -0.30
C LEU A 39 1.47 -7.00 -0.43
N SER A 40 1.72 -6.40 -1.60
CA SER A 40 2.87 -5.51 -1.77
C SER A 40 2.83 -4.28 -0.84
N GLN A 41 1.63 -3.75 -0.55
CA GLN A 41 1.49 -2.64 0.39
C GLN A 41 1.71 -3.09 1.84
N GLU A 42 1.11 -4.22 2.24
CA GLU A 42 1.24 -4.76 3.60
C GLU A 42 2.68 -5.19 3.91
N GLU A 43 3.36 -5.82 2.95
CA GLU A 43 4.76 -6.23 3.06
C GLU A 43 5.65 -5.00 3.25
N TRP A 44 5.53 -4.00 2.36
CA TRP A 44 6.28 -2.75 2.50
C TRP A 44 6.02 -2.05 3.83
N MET A 45 4.75 -1.96 4.26
CA MET A 45 4.39 -1.27 5.49
C MET A 45 4.97 -2.01 6.71
N THR A 46 4.84 -3.33 6.73
CA THR A 46 5.37 -4.16 7.81
C THR A 46 6.89 -4.02 7.90
N GLU A 47 7.59 -4.11 6.76
CA GLU A 47 9.04 -3.93 6.69
C GLU A 47 9.47 -2.52 7.15
N ALA A 48 8.79 -1.48 6.66
CA ALA A 48 9.10 -0.09 7.01
C ALA A 48 8.91 0.19 8.51
N ILE A 49 7.87 -0.37 9.13
CA ILE A 49 7.64 -0.26 10.57
C ILE A 49 8.76 -0.94 11.34
N GLN A 50 9.12 -2.18 10.98
CA GLN A 50 10.17 -2.92 11.67
C GLN A 50 11.53 -2.24 11.54
N ASP A 51 11.85 -1.72 10.35
CA ASP A 51 13.08 -0.98 10.13
C ASP A 51 13.09 0.35 10.91
N GLY A 52 11.97 1.07 10.96
CA GLY A 52 11.83 2.27 11.77
C GLY A 52 12.07 2.02 13.27
N ILE A 53 11.49 0.94 13.82
CA ILE A 53 11.72 0.52 15.21
C ILE A 53 13.21 0.22 15.45
N LYS A 54 13.85 -0.52 14.54
CA LYS A 54 15.27 -0.85 14.62
C LYS A 54 16.16 0.39 14.56
N GLN A 55 15.89 1.31 13.63
CA GLN A 55 16.63 2.56 13.50
C GLN A 55 16.47 3.43 14.75
N ALA A 56 15.26 3.51 15.31
CA ALA A 56 15.01 4.23 16.55
C ALA A 56 15.80 3.63 17.73
N GLY A 57 15.81 2.30 17.87
CA GLY A 57 16.63 1.61 18.87
C GLY A 57 18.14 1.83 18.69
N GLN A 58 18.60 2.15 17.48
CA GLN A 58 19.99 2.52 17.17
C GLN A 58 20.27 4.03 17.36
N GLY A 59 19.29 4.83 17.79
CA GLY A 59 19.42 6.28 17.91
C GLY A 59 19.46 7.02 16.57
N LYS A 60 19.13 6.36 15.45
CA LYS A 60 19.02 6.98 14.12
C LYS A 60 17.69 7.73 13.98
N ILE A 61 17.50 8.72 14.83
CA ILE A 61 16.32 9.58 14.88
C ILE A 61 16.73 11.02 14.64
N VAL A 62 15.81 11.81 14.08
CA VAL A 62 16.02 13.25 13.85
C VAL A 62 15.17 14.01 14.87
N PRO A 63 15.75 14.98 15.61
CA PRO A 63 14.98 15.85 16.49
C PRO A 63 13.86 16.57 15.74
N HIS A 64 12.71 16.72 16.39
CA HIS A 64 11.51 17.33 15.79
C HIS A 64 11.77 18.75 15.23
N ASP A 65 12.55 19.55 15.94
CA ASP A 65 12.87 20.92 15.53
C ASP A 65 13.65 20.97 14.21
N ASP A 66 14.52 19.98 13.96
CA ASP A 66 15.29 19.89 12.73
C ASP A 66 14.42 19.41 11.56
N VAL A 67 13.45 18.53 11.83
CA VAL A 67 12.42 18.16 10.83
C VAL A 67 11.60 19.39 10.43
N LYS A 68 11.14 20.20 11.39
CA LYS A 68 10.40 21.45 11.12
C LYS A 68 11.21 22.42 10.27
N LYS A 69 12.47 22.69 10.65
CA LYS A 69 13.36 23.59 9.89
C LYS A 69 13.49 23.13 8.44
N LYS A 70 13.74 21.83 8.22
CA LYS A 70 13.87 21.25 6.87
C LYS A 70 12.59 21.41 6.04
N TRP A 71 11.43 21.16 6.63
CA TRP A 71 10.14 21.29 5.94
C TRP A 71 9.79 22.75 5.60
N HIS A 72 10.02 23.69 6.53
CA HIS A 72 9.82 25.11 6.24
C HIS A 72 10.77 25.65 5.18
N GLY A 73 12.02 25.16 5.16
CA GLY A 73 12.99 25.47 4.10
C GLY A 73 12.53 24.97 2.73
N LYS A 74 12.09 23.71 2.64
CA LYS A 74 11.58 23.13 1.37
C LYS A 74 10.39 23.91 0.80
N ARG A 75 9.46 24.36 1.65
CA ARG A 75 8.29 25.14 1.21
C ARG A 75 8.69 26.50 0.63
N LYS A 76 9.69 27.17 1.21
CA LYS A 76 10.18 28.45 0.67
C LYS A 76 10.79 28.26 -0.71
N ASN A 77 11.61 27.23 -0.89
CA ASN A 77 12.24 26.89 -2.17
C ASN A 77 11.29 26.37 -3.26
N SER A 78 10.07 25.94 -2.94
CA SER A 78 9.07 25.53 -3.93
C SER A 78 8.15 26.67 -4.37
N LEU A 79 8.30 27.84 -3.77
CA LEU A 79 7.50 29.05 -4.04
C LEU A 79 8.33 30.16 -4.72
N ASP A 80 9.64 29.95 -4.87
CA ASP A 80 10.53 30.64 -5.82
C ASP A 80 10.61 29.82 -7.12
#